data_AF-A0A257JV08-F1
#
_entry.id   AF-A0A257JV08-F1
#
_cell.length_a   1.000
_cell.length_b   1.000
_cell.length_c   1.000
_cell.angle_alpha   90.00
_cell.angle_beta   90.00
_cell.angle_gamma   90.00
#
_symmetry.space_group_name_H-M   'P 1'
#
loop_
_entity.id
_entity.type
_entity.pdbx_description
1 polymer ?
#
loop_
_entity_poly.entity_id
_entity_poly.type
_entity_poly.pdbx_seq_one_letter_code
_entity_poly.pdbx_strand_id
1 'polypeptide(L)'
;MLFSTFVSAQNDTINTPEVLLHKAQSDSYYKLLDSINTYYDAETEKQVNEIIKTESLKSLVYYDQLITQFPNSELVFDALYNKAQITYSYLDTNLAYEIFLKVVNFNTKKTAYKHRAFRALAEIEIEKKNFEKAMSYLDESCKYPIYFDCGVPWEIDTSQLRIMYTKCFDGLRGSKN
;
A
#
# COMPACT_ATOMS: atom_id res chain seq x y z
N MET A 1 -50.18 7.59 -33.79
CA MET A 1 -48.91 8.11 -33.25
C MET A 1 -48.66 7.42 -31.92
N LEU A 2 -47.76 6.43 -31.89
CA LEU A 2 -47.33 5.77 -30.66
C LEU A 2 -46.04 6.46 -30.21
N PHE A 3 -46.11 7.21 -29.11
CA PHE A 3 -44.93 7.78 -28.46
C PHE A 3 -44.20 6.65 -27.72
N SER A 4 -43.10 6.18 -28.32
CA SER A 4 -42.09 5.39 -27.64
C SER A 4 -41.32 6.32 -26.71
N THR A 5 -41.60 6.26 -25.41
CA THR A 5 -40.72 6.87 -24.40
C THR A 5 -39.58 5.91 -24.13
N PHE A 6 -38.40 6.23 -24.68
CA PHE A 6 -37.14 5.65 -24.24
C PHE A 6 -36.91 6.02 -22.77
N VAL A 7 -37.00 5.02 -21.89
CA VAL A 7 -36.54 5.14 -20.51
C VAL A 7 -35.04 4.85 -20.51
N SER A 8 -34.21 5.89 -20.58
CA SER A 8 -32.78 5.77 -20.31
C SER A 8 -32.55 5.76 -18.80
N ALA A 9 -32.84 4.62 -18.16
CA ALA A 9 -32.43 4.35 -16.80
C ALA A 9 -31.04 3.71 -16.81
N GLN A 10 -30.02 4.50 -17.15
CA GLN A 10 -28.63 4.20 -16.82
C GLN A 10 -28.14 5.32 -15.92
N ASN A 11 -28.38 5.17 -14.62
CA ASN A 11 -27.59 5.88 -13.63
C ASN A 11 -26.23 5.15 -13.55
N ASP A 12 -25.51 5.14 -14.66
CA ASP A 12 -24.12 4.71 -14.72
C ASP A 12 -23.36 5.76 -13.90
N THR A 13 -23.16 5.45 -12.63
CA THR A 13 -22.33 6.29 -11.74
C THR A 13 -21.02 6.59 -12.45
N ILE A 14 -20.85 7.85 -12.87
CA ILE A 14 -19.66 8.29 -13.60
C ILE A 14 -18.47 7.97 -12.70
N ASN A 15 -17.61 7.06 -13.14
CA ASN A 15 -16.38 6.75 -12.44
C ASN A 15 -15.47 7.99 -12.57
N THR A 16 -15.35 8.78 -11.51
CA THR A 16 -14.29 9.79 -11.37
C THR A 16 -13.12 9.19 -10.60
N PRO A 17 -11.91 9.78 -10.65
CA PRO A 17 -10.78 9.35 -9.83
C PRO A 17 -11.12 9.25 -8.34
N GLU A 18 -11.87 10.23 -7.81
CA GLU A 18 -12.28 10.30 -6.40
C GLU A 18 -13.25 9.18 -6.05
N VAL A 19 -14.22 8.90 -6.94
CA VAL A 19 -15.18 7.81 -6.76
C VAL A 19 -14.47 6.46 -6.74
N LEU A 20 -13.50 6.25 -7.64
CA LEU A 20 -12.71 5.01 -7.70
C LEU A 20 -11.83 4.85 -6.46
N LEU A 21 -11.14 5.91 -6.03
CA LEU A 21 -10.33 5.87 -4.81
C LEU A 21 -11.20 5.60 -3.58
N HIS A 22 -12.37 6.27 -3.48
CA HIS A 22 -13.30 6.04 -2.39
C HIS A 22 -13.81 4.60 -2.37
N LYS A 23 -14.23 4.03 -3.50
CA LYS A 23 -14.64 2.61 -3.61
C LYS A 23 -13.52 1.68 -3.14
N ALA A 24 -12.28 1.95 -3.54
CA ALA A 24 -11.12 1.16 -3.12
C ALA A 24 -10.87 1.21 -1.61
N GLN A 25 -11.11 2.36 -0.98
CA GLN A 25 -10.88 2.58 0.46
C GLN A 25 -12.06 2.10 1.33
N SER A 26 -13.30 2.31 0.89
CA SER A 26 -14.51 2.00 1.66
C SER A 26 -14.70 0.50 1.88
N ASP A 27 -14.39 -0.30 0.85
CA ASP A 27 -14.56 -1.75 0.90
C ASP A 27 -13.58 -2.40 1.90
N SER A 28 -12.41 -1.78 2.11
CA SER A 28 -11.39 -2.23 3.05
C SER A 28 -11.66 -1.80 4.51
N TYR A 29 -12.16 -0.58 4.74
CA TYR A 29 -12.14 0.05 6.06
C TYR A 29 -13.39 -0.19 6.93
N TYR A 30 -14.61 -0.08 6.37
CA TYR A 30 -15.82 -0.07 7.20
C TYR A 30 -16.23 -1.46 7.71
N LYS A 31 -15.95 -2.53 6.96
CA LYS A 31 -16.22 -3.91 7.40
C LYS A 31 -15.24 -4.39 8.48
N LEU A 32 -14.03 -3.84 8.48
CA LEU A 32 -13.02 -4.09 9.52
C LEU A 32 -13.52 -3.63 10.89
N LEU A 33 -14.02 -2.40 10.98
CA LEU A 33 -14.51 -1.80 12.23
C LEU A 33 -15.69 -2.57 12.84
N ASP A 34 -16.59 -3.10 12.02
CA ASP A 34 -17.72 -3.91 12.49
C ASP A 34 -17.26 -5.26 13.06
N SER A 35 -16.22 -5.87 12.48
CA SER A 35 -15.70 -7.19 12.91
C SER A 35 -14.83 -7.14 14.18
N ILE A 36 -14.17 -6.01 14.45
CA ILE A 36 -13.23 -5.85 15.57
C ILE A 36 -13.96 -5.60 16.91
N ASN A 37 -15.22 -5.16 16.88
CA ASN A 37 -16.01 -4.84 18.09
C ASN A 37 -16.57 -6.07 18.83
N THR A 38 -16.22 -7.29 18.44
CA THR A 38 -16.66 -8.54 19.08
C THR A 38 -15.47 -9.33 19.64
N TYR A 39 -15.67 -9.91 20.82
CA TYR A 39 -14.76 -10.73 21.63
C TYR A 39 -13.62 -11.43 20.83
N TYR A 40 -12.37 -11.11 21.16
CA TYR A 40 -11.17 -11.61 20.46
C TYR A 40 -10.76 -13.01 20.95
N ASP A 41 -10.98 -14.02 20.12
CA ASP A 41 -10.28 -15.31 20.17
C ASP A 41 -9.49 -15.55 18.87
N ALA A 42 -8.59 -16.54 18.88
CA ALA A 42 -7.68 -16.82 17.75
C ALA A 42 -8.43 -17.26 16.48
N GLU A 43 -9.62 -17.86 16.63
CA GLU A 43 -10.44 -18.28 15.49
C GLU A 43 -11.09 -17.06 14.81
N THR A 44 -11.59 -16.13 15.62
CA THR A 44 -12.12 -14.83 15.18
C THR A 44 -11.03 -14.02 14.47
N GLU A 45 -9.81 -13.99 14.99
CA GLU A 45 -8.69 -13.29 14.35
C GLU A 45 -8.40 -13.85 12.94
N LYS A 46 -8.39 -15.17 12.77
CA LYS A 46 -8.19 -15.80 11.47
C LYS A 46 -9.30 -15.43 10.48
N GLN A 47 -10.56 -15.48 10.92
CA GLN A 47 -11.70 -15.11 10.07
C GLN A 47 -11.64 -13.64 9.66
N VAL A 48 -11.31 -12.75 10.59
CA VAL A 48 -11.11 -11.32 10.34
C VAL A 48 -10.00 -11.12 9.31
N ASN A 49 -8.85 -11.77 9.48
CA ASN A 49 -7.73 -11.66 8.53
C ASN A 49 -8.08 -12.12 7.11
N GLU A 50 -8.87 -13.18 6.94
CA GLU A 50 -9.35 -13.62 5.63
C GLU A 50 -10.36 -12.64 5.00
N ILE A 51 -11.22 -12.00 5.81
CA ILE A 51 -12.12 -10.93 5.35
C ILE A 51 -11.29 -9.73 4.87
N ILE A 52 -10.32 -9.28 5.67
CA ILE A 52 -9.42 -8.17 5.32
C ILE A 52 -8.71 -8.45 4.02
N LYS A 53 -8.12 -9.64 3.88
CA LYS A 53 -7.44 -10.08 2.66
C LYS A 53 -8.40 -10.03 1.46
N THR A 54 -9.59 -10.60 1.60
CA THR A 54 -10.59 -10.67 0.52
C THR A 54 -11.01 -9.28 0.06
N GLU A 55 -11.32 -8.37 0.97
CA GLU A 55 -11.74 -7.00 0.62
C GLU A 55 -10.57 -6.19 0.06
N SER A 56 -9.36 -6.36 0.61
CA SER A 56 -8.14 -5.74 0.07
C SER A 56 -7.89 -6.17 -1.38
N LEU A 57 -8.04 -7.46 -1.70
CA LEU A 57 -7.88 -7.96 -3.06
C LEU A 57 -8.93 -7.41 -4.03
N LYS A 58 -10.18 -7.20 -3.59
CA LYS A 58 -11.22 -6.54 -4.41
C LYS A 58 -10.83 -5.10 -4.77
N SER A 59 -10.22 -4.36 -3.85
CA SER A 59 -9.85 -2.96 -4.07
C SER A 59 -8.83 -2.77 -5.21
N LEU A 60 -8.05 -3.81 -5.54
CA LEU A 60 -7.08 -3.79 -6.66
C LEU A 60 -7.74 -3.43 -7.98
N VAL A 61 -8.97 -3.90 -8.24
CA VAL A 61 -9.69 -3.61 -9.48
C VAL A 61 -9.93 -2.10 -9.64
N TYR A 62 -10.29 -1.42 -8.55
CA TYR A 62 -10.54 0.03 -8.57
C TYR A 62 -9.24 0.82 -8.69
N TYR A 63 -8.15 0.39 -8.04
CA TYR A 63 -6.84 0.99 -8.24
C TYR A 63 -6.36 0.84 -9.69
N ASP A 64 -6.54 -0.32 -10.30
CA ASP A 64 -6.18 -0.56 -11.69
C ASP A 64 -7.00 0.29 -12.67
N GLN A 65 -8.30 0.43 -12.42
CA GLN A 65 -9.15 1.34 -13.18
C GLN A 65 -8.68 2.79 -13.03
N LEU A 66 -8.36 3.24 -11.82
CA LEU A 66 -7.89 4.61 -11.58
C LEU A 66 -6.58 4.89 -12.32
N ILE A 67 -5.59 4.00 -12.18
CA ILE A 67 -4.28 4.13 -12.83
C ILE A 67 -4.41 4.12 -14.35
N THR A 68 -5.29 3.29 -14.90
CA THR A 68 -5.43 3.10 -16.35
C THR A 68 -6.27 4.20 -17.00
N GLN A 69 -7.40 4.57 -16.39
CA GLN A 69 -8.36 5.51 -16.98
C GLN A 69 -8.00 6.96 -16.68
N PHE A 70 -7.30 7.22 -15.56
CA PHE A 70 -6.95 8.57 -15.12
C PHE A 70 -5.45 8.73 -14.82
N PRO A 71 -4.54 8.39 -15.76
CA PRO A 71 -3.09 8.34 -15.48
C PRO A 71 -2.46 9.68 -15.08
N ASN A 72 -3.13 10.80 -15.38
CA ASN A 72 -2.67 12.15 -15.03
C ASN A 72 -3.27 12.66 -13.70
N SER A 73 -4.12 11.87 -13.03
CA SER A 73 -4.70 12.26 -11.74
C SER A 73 -3.64 12.23 -10.64
N GLU A 74 -3.67 13.21 -9.73
CA GLU A 74 -2.81 13.20 -8.54
C GLU A 74 -3.08 11.99 -7.62
N LEU A 75 -4.27 11.36 -7.73
CA LEU A 75 -4.66 10.17 -6.98
C LEU A 75 -4.01 8.88 -7.48
N VAL A 76 -3.38 8.90 -8.66
CA VAL A 76 -2.63 7.75 -9.20
C VAL A 76 -1.50 7.36 -8.25
N PHE A 77 -0.88 8.35 -7.60
CA PHE A 77 0.17 8.09 -6.63
C PHE A 77 -0.33 7.27 -5.45
N ASP A 78 -1.48 7.64 -4.87
CA ASP A 78 -2.11 6.97 -3.75
C ASP A 78 -2.58 5.56 -4.16
N ALA A 79 -3.15 5.42 -5.35
CA ALA A 79 -3.54 4.14 -5.91
C ALA A 79 -2.35 3.20 -6.12
N LEU A 80 -1.23 3.70 -6.67
CA LEU A 80 -0.01 2.91 -6.84
C LEU A 80 0.55 2.43 -5.50
N TYR A 81 0.62 3.30 -4.50
CA TYR A 81 1.12 2.93 -3.17
C TYR A 81 0.23 1.88 -2.51
N ASN A 82 -1.09 2.07 -2.49
CA ASN A 82 -2.01 1.13 -1.88
C ASN A 82 -2.04 -0.21 -2.65
N LYS A 83 -1.99 -0.18 -3.98
CA LYS A 83 -1.83 -1.38 -4.81
C LYS A 83 -0.56 -2.15 -4.44
N ALA A 84 0.58 -1.45 -4.27
CA ALA A 84 1.84 -2.09 -3.89
C ALA A 84 1.75 -2.77 -2.52
N GLN A 85 1.15 -2.10 -1.53
CA GLN A 85 0.96 -2.66 -0.19
C GLN A 85 0.11 -3.94 -0.21
N ILE A 86 -1.04 -3.92 -0.88
CA ILE A 86 -1.92 -5.11 -0.98
C ILE A 86 -1.21 -6.24 -1.72
N THR A 87 -0.48 -5.91 -2.79
CA THR A 87 0.28 -6.89 -3.57
C THR A 87 1.38 -7.52 -2.72
N TYR A 88 2.08 -6.72 -1.91
CA TYR A 88 3.13 -7.20 -1.00
C TYR A 88 2.57 -8.14 0.07
N SER A 89 1.45 -7.77 0.68
CA SER A 89 0.86 -8.55 1.79
C SER A 89 0.21 -9.85 1.34
N TYR A 90 -0.39 -9.91 0.15
CA TYR A 90 -1.32 -10.99 -0.20
C TYR A 90 -1.09 -11.68 -1.54
N LEU A 91 -0.20 -11.15 -2.38
CA LEU A 91 0.04 -11.69 -3.72
C LEU A 91 1.50 -12.10 -3.89
N ASP A 92 2.29 -11.29 -4.59
CA ASP A 92 3.63 -11.64 -5.05
C ASP A 92 4.60 -10.50 -4.72
N THR A 93 5.66 -10.84 -3.98
CA THR A 93 6.67 -9.89 -3.52
C THR A 93 7.45 -9.25 -4.67
N ASN A 94 7.68 -9.95 -5.78
CA ASN A 94 8.38 -9.37 -6.93
C ASN A 94 7.48 -8.40 -7.69
N LEU A 95 6.19 -8.71 -7.84
CA LEU A 95 5.23 -7.77 -8.41
C LEU A 95 5.11 -6.52 -7.52
N ALA A 96 5.01 -6.70 -6.20
CA ALA A 96 4.97 -5.58 -5.27
C ALA A 96 6.22 -4.69 -5.38
N TYR A 97 7.40 -5.30 -5.51
CA TYR A 97 8.67 -4.61 -5.72
C TYR A 97 8.62 -3.68 -6.94
N GLU A 98 8.16 -4.18 -8.08
CA GLU A 98 8.02 -3.38 -9.31
C GLU A 98 7.03 -2.21 -9.14
N ILE A 99 5.95 -2.40 -8.39
CA ILE A 99 4.99 -1.32 -8.13
C ILE A 99 5.60 -0.30 -7.16
N PHE A 100 6.31 -0.72 -6.12
CA PHE A 100 7.01 0.21 -5.21
C PHE A 100 8.08 1.03 -5.93
N LEU A 101 8.79 0.45 -6.91
CA LEU A 101 9.69 1.20 -7.77
C LEU A 101 8.97 2.31 -8.55
N LYS A 102 7.75 2.06 -9.03
CA LYS A 102 6.92 3.11 -9.66
C LYS A 102 6.53 4.20 -8.65
N VAL A 103 6.20 3.82 -7.41
CA VAL A 103 5.84 4.77 -6.34
C VAL A 103 6.99 5.72 -6.01
N VAL A 104 8.19 5.20 -5.75
CA VAL A 104 9.32 6.07 -5.36
C VAL A 104 9.77 7.01 -6.48
N ASN A 105 9.62 6.56 -7.73
CA ASN A 105 9.92 7.35 -8.94
C ASN A 105 8.78 8.29 -9.37
N PHE A 106 7.60 8.22 -8.73
CA PHE A 106 6.47 9.08 -9.07
C PHE A 106 6.78 10.54 -8.72
N ASN A 107 6.48 11.48 -9.61
CA ASN A 107 6.70 12.90 -9.35
C ASN A 107 5.58 13.47 -8.48
N THR A 108 5.83 13.61 -7.18
CA THR A 108 4.85 14.13 -6.22
C THR A 108 5.55 14.84 -5.05
N LYS A 109 4.81 15.74 -4.40
CA LYS A 109 5.22 16.39 -3.15
C LYS A 109 4.86 15.55 -1.92
N LYS A 110 4.07 14.48 -2.07
CA LYS A 110 3.68 13.59 -0.97
C LYS A 110 4.87 12.70 -0.56
N THR A 111 5.60 13.12 0.48
CA THR A 111 6.84 12.44 0.93
C THR A 111 6.57 11.16 1.73
N ALA A 112 5.46 11.08 2.47
CA ALA A 112 5.23 9.98 3.41
C ALA A 112 5.11 8.60 2.75
N TYR A 113 4.44 8.49 1.60
CA TYR A 113 4.36 7.22 0.87
C TYR A 113 5.68 6.86 0.20
N LYS A 114 6.49 7.83 -0.23
CA LYS A 114 7.84 7.54 -0.73
C LYS A 114 8.72 6.96 0.37
N HIS A 115 8.69 7.57 1.55
CA HIS A 115 9.38 7.06 2.74
C HIS A 115 9.04 5.60 3.01
N ARG A 116 7.74 5.28 3.10
CA ARG A 116 7.25 3.93 3.38
C ARG A 116 7.55 2.95 2.23
N ALA A 117 7.45 3.39 0.98
CA ALA A 117 7.77 2.56 -0.19
C ALA A 117 9.27 2.20 -0.24
N PHE A 118 10.16 3.14 0.07
CA PHE A 118 11.60 2.83 0.19
C PHE A 118 11.87 1.81 1.30
N ARG A 119 11.18 1.89 2.44
CA ARG A 119 11.30 0.87 3.49
C ARG A 119 10.80 -0.50 3.03
N ALA A 120 9.67 -0.57 2.34
CA ALA A 120 9.18 -1.83 1.79
C ALA A 120 10.19 -2.43 0.79
N LEU A 121 10.79 -1.61 -0.09
CA LEU A 121 11.86 -2.05 -1.00
C LEU A 121 13.08 -2.57 -0.23
N ALA A 122 13.49 -1.89 0.84
CA ALA A 122 14.59 -2.34 1.69
C ALA A 122 14.28 -3.68 2.37
N GLU A 123 13.05 -3.87 2.86
CA GLU A 123 12.62 -5.13 3.48
C GLU A 123 12.69 -6.29 2.48
N ILE A 124 12.18 -6.09 1.26
CA ILE A 124 12.25 -7.09 0.18
C ILE A 124 13.71 -7.44 -0.15
N GLU A 125 14.61 -6.45 -0.20
CA GLU A 125 16.02 -6.71 -0.47
C GLU A 125 16.73 -7.41 0.72
N ILE A 126 16.33 -7.14 1.97
CA ILE A 126 16.80 -7.88 3.15
C ILE A 126 16.39 -9.36 3.05
N GLU A 127 15.15 -9.65 2.69
CA GLU A 127 14.67 -11.03 2.49
C GLU A 127 15.44 -11.75 1.37
N LYS A 128 15.76 -11.02 0.30
CA LYS A 128 16.61 -11.50 -0.81
C LYS A 128 18.10 -11.57 -0.46
N LYS A 129 18.50 -11.18 0.77
CA LYS A 129 19.89 -11.06 1.25
C LYS A 129 20.76 -10.09 0.45
N ASN A 130 20.14 -9.15 -0.26
CA ASN A 130 20.81 -8.08 -1.01
C ASN A 130 21.05 -6.86 -0.10
N PHE A 131 21.84 -7.06 0.97
CA PHE A 131 21.96 -6.09 2.08
C PHE A 131 22.49 -4.71 1.66
N GLU A 132 23.40 -4.63 0.69
CA GLU A 132 23.92 -3.34 0.20
C GLU A 132 22.81 -2.50 -0.45
N LYS A 133 21.96 -3.15 -1.25
CA LYS A 133 20.84 -2.49 -1.93
C LYS A 133 19.74 -2.12 -0.94
N ALA A 134 19.49 -2.97 0.06
CA ALA A 134 18.60 -2.64 1.15
C ALA A 134 19.05 -1.37 1.89
N MET A 135 20.33 -1.27 2.25
CA MET A 135 20.88 -0.06 2.89
C MET A 135 20.70 1.18 2.03
N SER A 136 20.96 1.08 0.72
CA SER A 136 20.72 2.20 -0.20
C SER A 136 19.27 2.67 -0.16
N TYR A 137 18.29 1.77 -0.12
CA TYR A 137 16.89 2.14 0.02
C TYR A 137 16.55 2.74 1.39
N LEU A 138 17.16 2.25 2.48
CA LEU A 138 16.98 2.87 3.80
C LEU A 138 17.52 4.30 3.84
N ASP A 139 18.69 4.54 3.24
CA ASP A 139 19.29 5.87 3.13
C ASP A 139 18.42 6.82 2.29
N GLU A 140 17.88 6.34 1.17
CA GLU A 140 16.92 7.12 0.36
C GLU A 140 15.64 7.44 1.15
N SER A 141 15.14 6.51 1.97
CA SER A 141 13.94 6.73 2.79
C SER A 141 14.09 7.93 3.73
N CYS A 142 15.30 8.15 4.28
CA CYS A 142 15.60 9.24 5.19
C CYS A 142 15.52 10.63 4.53
N LYS A 143 15.58 10.72 3.20
CA LYS A 143 15.41 11.98 2.46
C LYS A 143 13.96 12.44 2.38
N TYR A 144 13.01 11.57 2.74
CA TYR A 144 11.58 11.84 2.73
C TYR A 144 11.03 11.81 4.16
N PRO A 145 11.19 12.89 4.94
CA PRO A 145 10.72 12.91 6.32
C PRO A 145 9.20 12.75 6.39
N ILE A 146 8.75 11.98 7.38
CA ILE A 146 7.36 11.91 7.81
C ILE A 146 7.21 12.83 9.02
N TYR A 147 6.17 13.66 9.00
CA TYR A 147 5.77 14.43 10.16
C TYR A 147 4.86 13.58 11.04
N PHE A 148 5.16 13.51 12.33
CA PHE A 148 4.37 12.79 13.31
C PHE A 148 3.80 13.78 14.32
N ASP A 149 2.49 13.72 14.57
CA ASP A 149 1.83 14.60 15.55
C ASP A 149 2.12 14.20 17.00
N CYS A 150 2.50 12.93 17.23
CA CYS A 150 2.79 12.38 18.54
C CYS A 150 4.06 11.51 18.54
N GLY A 151 4.68 11.34 19.71
CA GLY A 151 5.98 10.65 19.83
C GLY A 151 5.93 9.15 19.52
N VAL A 152 4.80 8.48 19.78
CA VAL A 152 4.72 7.01 19.65
C VAL A 152 4.92 6.51 18.22
N PRO A 153 4.24 7.03 17.18
CA PRO A 153 4.52 6.68 15.79
C PRO A 153 5.97 6.94 15.36
N TRP A 154 6.57 8.03 15.84
CA TRP A 154 7.98 8.34 15.56
C TRP A 154 8.93 7.32 16.19
N GLU A 155 8.68 6.90 17.43
CA GLU A 155 9.47 5.87 18.11
C GLU A 155 9.38 4.52 17.40
N ILE A 156 8.17 4.11 17.01
CA ILE A 156 7.94 2.87 16.24
C ILE A 156 8.70 2.92 14.93
N ASP A 157 8.53 4.00 14.18
CA ASP A 157 9.17 4.21 12.88
C ASP A 157 10.70 4.19 13.01
N THR A 158 11.26 4.88 14.00
CA THR A 158 12.71 4.92 14.27
C THR A 158 13.24 3.55 14.70
N SER A 159 12.50 2.83 15.54
CA SER A 159 12.87 1.49 16.00
C SER A 159 12.92 0.50 14.83
N GLN A 160 11.90 0.51 13.97
CA GLN A 160 11.87 -0.32 12.76
C GLN A 160 13.08 -0.04 11.86
N LEU A 161 13.39 1.25 11.62
CA LEU A 161 14.55 1.64 10.82
C LEU A 161 15.85 1.09 11.39
N ARG A 162 16.06 1.20 12.71
CA ARG A 162 17.24 0.65 13.40
C ARG A 162 17.34 -0.86 13.23
N ILE A 163 16.23 -1.59 13.40
CA ILE A 163 16.18 -3.04 13.21
C ILE A 163 16.60 -3.43 11.79
N MET A 164 16.11 -2.71 10.78
CA MET A 164 16.46 -2.98 9.38
C MET A 164 17.95 -2.74 9.09
N TYR A 165 18.53 -1.64 9.59
CA TYR A 165 19.97 -1.42 9.47
C TYR A 165 20.79 -2.51 10.18
N THR A 166 20.40 -2.92 11.39
CA THR A 166 21.06 -4.00 12.12
C THR A 166 21.05 -5.29 11.30
N LYS A 167 19.89 -5.68 10.73
CA LYS A 167 19.79 -6.86 9.84
C LYS A 167 20.76 -6.76 8.66
N CYS A 168 20.90 -5.58 8.05
CA CYS A 168 21.83 -5.38 6.94
C CYS A 168 23.29 -5.54 7.37
N PHE A 169 23.70 -4.92 8.49
CA PHE A 169 25.07 -5.00 8.99
C PHE A 169 25.47 -6.43 9.40
N ASP A 170 24.58 -7.14 10.10
CA ASP A 170 24.81 -8.52 10.50
C ASP A 170 24.91 -9.42 9.26
N GLY A 171 24.04 -9.23 8.27
CA GLY A 171 24.07 -9.94 6.99
C GLY A 171 25.38 -9.73 6.23
N LEU A 172 25.87 -8.49 6.13
CA LEU A 172 27.14 -8.16 5.49
C LEU A 172 28.34 -8.76 6.24
N ARG A 173 28.33 -8.76 7.57
CA ARG A 173 29.38 -9.39 8.38
C ARG A 173 29.42 -10.90 8.16
N GLY A 174 28.26 -11.54 8.11
CA GLY A 174 28.15 -12.98 7.86
C GLY A 174 28.66 -13.42 6.49
N SER A 175 28.53 -12.57 5.47
CA SER A 175 29.00 -12.86 4.09
C SER A 175 30.52 -12.86 3.89
N LYS A 176 31.27 -12.30 4.85
CA LYS A 176 32.73 -12.14 4.76
C LYS A 176 33.52 -13.28 5.42
N ASN A 177 32.83 -14.22 6.07
CA ASN A 177 33.41 -15.41 6.71
C ASN A 177 33.19 -16.65 5.85
#